data_AF-J5V8U9-F1
#
_entry.id   AF-J5V8U9-F1
#
_cell.length_a   1.000
_cell.length_b   1.000
_cell.length_c   1.000
_cell.angle_alpha   90.00
_cell.angle_beta   90.00
_cell.angle_gamma   90.00
#
_symmetry.space_group_name_H-M   'P 1'
#
loop_
_entity.id
_entity.type
_entity.pdbx_description
1 polymer ?
#
loop_
_entity_poly.entity_id
_entity_poly.type
_entity_poly.pdbx_seq_one_letter_code
_entity_poly.pdbx_strand_id
1 'polypeptide(L)'
;MTAAVESGADAVYLAGNMFGARAYADNFDEDGLREAIAFAHSRDVRVHVTVNTIVRDEEMAALSRYLRFLYEAGADAALVQDLGVYRL
;
A
#
# COMPACT_ATOMS: atom_id res chain seq x y z
N MET A 1 5.62 9.54 7.33
CA MET A 1 4.14 9.52 7.43
C MET A 1 3.64 10.54 8.44
N THR A 2 3.96 10.41 9.72
CA THR A 2 3.48 11.30 10.81
C THR A 2 3.61 12.79 10.48
N ALA A 3 4.79 13.24 10.04
CA ALA A 3 4.99 14.64 9.67
C ALA A 3 4.03 15.13 8.58
N ALA A 4 3.69 14.30 7.59
CA ALA A 4 2.75 14.67 6.52
C ALA A 4 1.31 14.79 7.06
N VAL A 5 0.89 13.80 7.85
CA VAL A 5 -0.43 13.77 8.49
C VAL A 5 -0.61 14.98 9.41
N GLU A 6 0.34 15.24 10.31
CA GLU A 6 0.29 16.38 11.25
C GLU A 6 0.45 17.74 10.54
N SER A 7 0.89 17.76 9.28
CA SER A 7 0.94 18.97 8.43
C SER A 7 -0.35 19.21 7.64
N GLY A 8 -1.40 18.41 7.88
CA GLY A 8 -2.71 18.60 7.24
C GLY A 8 -2.85 17.95 5.86
N ALA A 9 -2.08 16.89 5.57
CA ALA A 9 -2.29 16.09 4.36
C ALA A 9 -3.67 15.40 4.40
N ASP A 10 -4.39 15.41 3.28
CA ASP A 10 -5.67 14.69 3.12
C ASP A 10 -5.49 13.22 2.69
N ALA A 11 -4.29 12.89 2.21
CA ALA A 11 -3.87 11.53 1.92
C ALA A 11 -2.35 11.38 2.05
N VAL A 12 -1.91 10.16 2.34
CA VAL A 12 -0.50 9.75 2.26
C VAL A 12 -0.37 8.52 1.38
N TYR A 13 0.78 8.39 0.70
CA TYR A 13 1.13 7.16 0.00
C TYR A 13 2.27 6.44 0.71
N LEU A 14 2.15 5.12 0.83
CA LEU A 14 3.08 4.25 1.53
C LEU A 14 3.47 3.08 0.61
N ALA A 15 4.58 2.43 0.94
CA ALA A 15 5.00 1.20 0.30
C ALA A 15 5.07 0.10 1.36
N GLY A 16 4.52 -1.07 1.03
CA GLY A 16 4.75 -2.28 1.80
C GLY A 16 6.01 -3.02 1.31
N ASN A 17 6.38 -4.08 2.04
CA ASN A 17 7.53 -4.92 1.71
C ASN A 17 7.35 -5.79 0.46
N MET A 18 6.15 -5.83 -0.11
CA MET A 18 5.79 -6.66 -1.26
C MET A 18 5.34 -5.78 -2.44
N PHE A 19 5.67 -6.20 -3.66
CA PHE A 19 5.19 -5.60 -4.91
C PHE A 19 5.43 -4.09 -5.11
N GLY A 20 6.35 -3.50 -4.34
CA GLY A 20 6.85 -2.13 -4.53
C GLY A 20 8.15 -2.11 -5.34
N ALA A 21 8.32 -1.10 -6.20
CA ALA A 21 9.53 -0.96 -7.02
C ALA A 21 10.82 -0.65 -6.21
N ARG A 22 10.69 -0.21 -4.95
CA ARG A 22 11.82 0.13 -4.06
C ARG A 22 12.03 -0.93 -2.99
N ALA A 23 12.62 -2.06 -3.38
CA ALA A 23 12.86 -3.20 -2.51
C ALA A 23 13.81 -2.93 -1.31
N TYR A 24 14.62 -1.87 -1.35
CA TYR A 24 15.63 -1.56 -0.33
C TYR A 24 15.30 -0.35 0.56
N ALA A 25 14.10 0.22 0.43
CA ALA A 25 13.65 1.25 1.35
C ALA A 25 13.13 0.60 2.64
N ASP A 26 13.18 1.32 3.77
CA ASP A 26 12.44 0.96 4.98
C ASP A 26 10.93 1.04 4.70
N ASN A 27 10.41 -0.04 4.13
CA ASN A 27 9.00 -0.21 3.81
C ASN A 27 8.28 -0.86 5.01
N PHE A 28 6.96 -0.70 5.04
CA PHE A 28 6.15 -1.26 6.11
C PHE A 28 5.97 -2.78 5.87
N ASP A 29 6.07 -3.56 6.93
CA ASP A 29 5.54 -4.92 6.94
C ASP A 29 4.01 -4.89 7.11
N GLU A 30 3.38 -6.07 7.20
CA GLU A 30 1.91 -6.14 7.28
C GLU A 30 1.36 -5.49 8.56
N ASP A 31 2.00 -5.72 9.70
CA ASP A 31 1.57 -5.13 10.97
C ASP A 31 1.81 -3.62 10.99
N GLY A 32 2.97 -3.17 10.51
CA GLY A 32 3.27 -1.75 10.33
C GLY A 32 2.28 -1.07 9.38
N LEU A 33 1.82 -1.73 8.32
CA LEU A 33 0.78 -1.19 7.43
C LEU A 33 -0.56 -1.04 8.17
N ARG A 34 -0.98 -2.04 8.96
CA ARG A 34 -2.21 -1.96 9.75
C ARG A 34 -2.16 -0.79 10.74
N GLU A 35 -1.04 -0.65 11.45
CA GLU A 35 -0.83 0.44 12.40
C GLU A 35 -0.80 1.81 11.72
N ALA A 36 -0.11 1.91 10.57
CA ALA A 36 -0.05 3.12 9.77
C ALA A 36 -1.45 3.53 9.28
N ILE A 37 -2.23 2.60 8.73
CA ILE A 37 -3.58 2.86 8.26
C ILE A 37 -4.46 3.35 9.41
N ALA A 38 -4.46 2.64 10.54
CA ALA A 38 -5.22 3.04 11.73
C ALA A 38 -4.82 4.44 12.23
N PHE A 39 -3.52 4.75 12.23
CA PHE A 39 -3.01 6.08 12.60
C PHE A 39 -3.53 7.18 11.66
N ALA A 40 -3.44 6.99 10.35
CA ALA A 40 -3.91 7.99 9.38
C ALA A 40 -5.43 8.17 9.43
N HIS A 41 -6.18 7.08 9.48
CA HIS A 41 -7.64 7.11 9.57
C HIS A 41 -8.14 7.79 10.84
N SER A 42 -7.43 7.65 11.97
CA SER A 42 -7.76 8.38 13.21
C SER A 42 -7.70 9.90 13.08
N ARG A 43 -7.17 10.41 11.97
CA ARG A 43 -7.01 11.84 11.64
C ARG A 43 -7.67 12.21 10.31
N ASP A 44 -8.59 11.36 9.84
CA ASP A 44 -9.31 11.54 8.57
C ASP A 44 -8.38 11.64 7.33
N VAL A 45 -7.20 11.03 7.39
CA VAL A 45 -6.23 11.01 6.29
C VAL A 45 -6.28 9.67 5.56
N ARG A 46 -6.41 9.71 4.23
CA ARG A 46 -6.46 8.50 3.40
C ARG A 46 -5.09 7.87 3.21
N VAL A 47 -5.04 6.57 3.00
CA VAL A 47 -3.81 5.81 2.76
C VAL A 47 -3.85 5.11 1.40
N HIS A 48 -2.90 5.46 0.54
CA HIS A 48 -2.69 4.79 -0.75
C HIS A 48 -1.44 3.92 -0.68
N VAL A 49 -1.52 2.66 -1.08
CA VAL A 49 -0.37 1.73 -1.03
C VAL A 49 0.14 1.43 -2.43
N THR A 50 1.45 1.56 -2.63
CA THR A 50 2.06 1.28 -3.95
C THR A 50 2.12 -0.22 -4.24
N VAL A 51 1.60 -0.61 -5.39
CA VAL A 51 1.72 -1.94 -5.99
C VAL A 51 2.23 -1.76 -7.43
N ASN A 52 3.43 -1.19 -7.54
CA ASN A 52 3.94 -0.57 -8.75
C ASN A 52 5.14 -1.31 -9.37
N THR A 53 5.25 -2.62 -9.17
CA THR A 53 6.16 -3.48 -9.92
C THR A 53 5.48 -4.07 -11.16
N ILE A 54 6.29 -4.46 -12.15
CA ILE A 54 5.85 -5.41 -13.18
C ILE A 54 5.68 -6.77 -12.50
N VAL A 55 4.57 -7.45 -12.75
CA VAL A 55 4.21 -8.72 -12.09
C VAL A 55 4.29 -9.86 -13.09
N ARG A 56 4.96 -10.96 -12.73
CA ARG A 56 4.99 -12.19 -13.54
C ARG A 56 3.78 -13.06 -13.27
N ASP A 57 3.41 -13.90 -14.23
CA ASP A 57 2.27 -14.80 -14.13
C ASP A 57 2.32 -15.70 -12.87
N GLU A 58 3.50 -16.19 -12.50
CA GLU A 58 3.66 -17.02 -11.29
C GLU A 58 3.43 -16.24 -9.98
N GLU A 59 3.57 -14.92 -10.00
CA GLU A 59 3.42 -14.03 -8.85
C GLU A 59 1.95 -13.60 -8.65
N MET A 60 1.05 -13.87 -9.60
CA MET A 60 -0.36 -13.43 -9.59
C MET A 60 -1.16 -13.92 -8.38
N ALA A 61 -0.92 -15.16 -7.95
CA ALA A 61 -1.57 -15.71 -6.75
C ALA A 61 -1.10 -15.00 -5.47
N ALA A 62 0.19 -14.64 -5.40
CA ALA A 62 0.74 -13.89 -4.27
C ALA A 62 0.26 -12.44 -4.28
N LEU A 63 0.22 -11.80 -5.45
CA LEU A 63 -0.35 -10.46 -5.64
C LEU A 63 -1.82 -10.41 -5.18
N SER A 64 -2.64 -11.38 -5.61
CA SER A 64 -4.05 -11.44 -5.23
C SER A 64 -4.26 -11.53 -3.72
N ARG A 65 -3.40 -12.30 -3.02
CA ARG A 65 -3.40 -12.35 -1.56
C ARG A 65 -2.98 -11.03 -0.94
N TYR A 66 -1.96 -10.38 -1.51
CA TYR A 66 -1.48 -9.09 -1.01
C TYR A 66 -2.51 -7.97 -1.19
N LEU A 67 -3.15 -7.87 -2.35
CA LEU A 67 -4.25 -6.91 -2.60
C LEU A 67 -5.44 -7.15 -1.66
N ARG A 68 -5.77 -8.41 -1.39
CA ARG A 68 -6.79 -8.76 -0.39
C ARG A 68 -6.39 -8.30 1.00
N PHE A 69 -5.14 -8.54 1.42
CA PHE A 69 -4.63 -8.03 2.68
C PHE A 69 -4.73 -6.51 2.76
N LEU A 70 -4.33 -5.77 1.71
CA LEU A 70 -4.43 -4.31 1.69
C LEU A 70 -5.88 -3.82 1.84
N TYR A 71 -6.82 -4.49 1.17
CA TYR A 71 -8.25 -4.22 1.31
C TYR A 71 -8.74 -4.47 2.75
N GLU A 72 -8.40 -5.63 3.33
CA GLU A 72 -8.78 -6.01 4.70
C GLU A 72 -8.14 -5.10 5.76
N ALA A 73 -6.92 -4.62 5.51
CA ALA A 73 -6.21 -3.68 6.37
C ALA A 73 -6.79 -2.25 6.31
N GLY A 74 -7.62 -1.95 5.31
CA GLY A 74 -8.28 -0.64 5.16
C GLY A 74 -7.55 0.36 4.27
N ALA A 75 -6.65 -0.07 3.38
CA ALA A 75 -6.06 0.85 2.41
C ALA A 75 -7.14 1.45 1.49
N ASP A 76 -7.09 2.76 1.27
CA ASP A 76 -8.09 3.49 0.47
C ASP A 76 -7.88 3.33 -1.04
N ALA A 77 -6.63 3.09 -1.46
CA ALA A 77 -6.29 2.83 -2.85
C ALA A 77 -5.00 2.03 -3.01
N ALA A 78 -4.89 1.29 -4.12
CA ALA A 78 -3.64 0.73 -4.60
C ALA A 78 -3.11 1.55 -5.79
N LEU A 79 -1.86 1.99 -5.73
CA LEU A 79 -1.19 2.70 -6.83
C LEU A 79 -0.47 1.70 -7.72
N VAL A 80 -1.06 1.38 -8.86
CA VAL A 80 -0.60 0.34 -9.77
C VAL A 80 0.13 0.92 -11.00
N GLN A 81 1.12 0.20 -11.50
CA GLN A 81 1.83 0.52 -12.75
C GLN A 81 1.51 -0.47 -13.86
N ASP A 82 1.36 -1.75 -13.51
CA ASP A 82 1.13 -2.84 -14.44
C ASP A 82 -0.37 -2.92 -14.82
N LEU A 83 -0.67 -2.91 -16.13
CA LEU A 83 -2.05 -2.96 -16.62
C LEU A 83 -2.73 -4.31 -16.39
N GLY A 84 -1.97 -5.39 -16.25
CA GLY A 84 -2.49 -6.70 -15.85
C GLY A 84 -3.02 -6.65 -14.42
N VAL A 85 -2.29 -5.98 -13.51
CA VAL A 85 -2.74 -5.75 -12.13
C VAL A 85 -4.00 -4.89 -12.08
N TYR A 86 -4.08 -3.84 -12.90
CA TYR A 86 -5.28 -2.99 -12.99
C TYR A 86 -6.55 -3.76 -13.41
N ARG A 87 -6.42 -4.87 -14.14
CA ARG A 87 -7.56 -5.66 -14.64
C ARG A 87 -8.02 -6.78 -13.68
N LEU A 88 -7.34 -6.98 -12.56
CA LEU A 88 -7.65 -8.00 -11.56
C LEU A 88 -8.85 -7.61 -10.69
#